data_AF-A0A1M7SK56-F1
#
_entry.id   AF-A0A1M7SK56-F1
#
_cell.length_a   1.000
_cell.length_b   1.000
_cell.length_c   1.000
_cell.angle_alpha   90.00
_cell.angle_beta   90.00
_cell.angle_gamma   90.00
#
_symmetry.space_group_name_H-M   'P 1'
#
loop_
_entity.id
_entity.type
_entity.pdbx_description
1 polymer ?
#
loop_
_entity_poly.entity_id
_entity_poly.type
_entity_poly.pdbx_seq_one_letter_code
_entity_poly.pdbx_strand_id
1 'polypeptide(L)'
;MVTISVCMIVKDEEANLSRCLNSLKGIADEFIIVDTGSTDKTKKIAESFGAKVYDFEWTGDFSEARNFAFSKASCDYIYSADADEELDEENRERFLKLKDDLLKLDIDIVQMYYCNQLAFRTVYNYDRELRPKLFKRLRRFVWEDPIHEQVAIDPVICNSEIEIIHRPAENHAGRDLESFRKAISEGRYLSKRLHNMYARELMMAGTKEDFIKARTFFEDSLKDNNRTIDEIKEACCVLAHIAVIADDTKTLLKCSLKDANTEMSSEMCYELGEYYYGQKDYDEAIIWFFNAAYECESILDLRKSKELPRLALAKCYRALGNDEQAADYEREAAEVEKGE
;
A
#
# COMPACT_ATOMS: atom_id res chain seq x y z
N MET A 1 -33.52 10.78 -0.83
CA MET A 1 -32.32 9.96 -1.01
C MET A 1 -31.14 10.91 -1.08
N VAL A 2 -29.99 10.57 -0.51
CA VAL A 2 -28.78 11.42 -0.60
C VAL A 2 -28.29 11.51 -2.03
N THR A 3 -27.61 12.60 -2.34
CA THR A 3 -26.87 12.76 -3.58
C THR A 3 -25.39 12.42 -3.40
N ILE A 4 -24.75 11.84 -4.42
CA ILE A 4 -23.33 11.45 -4.39
C ILE A 4 -22.57 12.08 -5.56
N SER A 5 -21.50 12.82 -5.23
CA SER A 5 -20.44 13.23 -6.16
C SER A 5 -19.38 12.13 -6.18
N VAL A 6 -19.17 11.49 -7.32
CA VAL A 6 -18.00 10.62 -7.51
C VAL A 6 -16.83 11.51 -7.90
N CYS A 7 -15.78 11.52 -7.09
CA CYS A 7 -14.55 12.26 -7.32
C CYS A 7 -13.41 11.30 -7.63
N MET A 8 -12.67 11.59 -8.70
CA MET A 8 -11.55 10.78 -9.16
C MET A 8 -10.47 11.67 -9.76
N ILE A 9 -9.21 11.27 -9.56
CA ILE A 9 -8.08 11.81 -10.30
C ILE A 9 -7.69 10.79 -11.38
N VAL A 10 -7.35 11.24 -12.59
CA VAL A 10 -7.01 10.35 -13.70
C VAL A 10 -5.77 10.81 -14.44
N LYS A 11 -5.08 9.86 -15.07
CA LYS A 11 -4.06 10.10 -16.09
C LYS A 11 -3.91 8.87 -16.97
N ASP A 12 -4.17 9.01 -18.26
CA ASP A 12 -3.99 7.96 -19.26
C ASP A 12 -4.74 6.64 -18.91
N GLU A 13 -6.02 6.76 -18.55
CA GLU A 13 -6.91 5.67 -18.11
C GLU A 13 -7.95 5.26 -19.19
N GLU A 14 -7.65 5.41 -20.49
CA GLU A 14 -8.56 5.03 -21.59
C GLU A 14 -9.04 3.58 -21.48
N ALA A 15 -8.19 2.69 -20.95
CA ALA A 15 -8.49 1.26 -20.80
C ALA A 15 -9.47 0.94 -19.65
N ASN A 16 -9.46 1.70 -18.56
CA ASN A 16 -10.19 1.37 -17.34
C ASN A 16 -11.41 2.26 -17.10
N LEU A 17 -11.32 3.55 -17.44
CA LEU A 17 -12.27 4.56 -17.00
C LEU A 17 -13.73 4.23 -17.38
N SER A 18 -13.95 3.71 -18.59
CA SER A 18 -15.30 3.34 -19.05
C SER A 18 -15.95 2.26 -18.17
N ARG A 19 -15.17 1.28 -17.70
CA ARG A 19 -15.63 0.19 -16.83
C ARG A 19 -16.04 0.75 -15.46
N CYS A 20 -15.14 1.51 -14.84
CA CYS A 20 -15.40 2.15 -13.55
C CYS A 20 -16.67 3.01 -13.59
N LEU A 21 -16.76 3.95 -14.54
CA LEU A 21 -17.90 4.87 -14.62
C LEU A 21 -19.22 4.15 -14.92
N ASN A 22 -19.19 3.06 -15.69
CA ASN A 22 -20.39 2.25 -15.92
C ASN A 22 -20.88 1.58 -14.63
N SER A 23 -19.99 1.04 -13.81
CA SER A 23 -20.36 0.42 -12.52
C SER A 23 -21.01 1.42 -11.55
N LEU A 24 -20.69 2.70 -11.66
CA LEU A 24 -21.22 3.76 -10.79
C LEU A 24 -22.48 4.44 -11.34
N LYS A 25 -22.95 4.08 -12.54
CA LYS A 25 -24.20 4.63 -13.10
C LYS A 25 -25.39 4.32 -12.18
N GLY A 26 -26.24 5.32 -11.96
CA GLY A 26 -27.39 5.23 -11.06
C GLY A 26 -27.06 5.40 -9.57
N ILE A 27 -25.79 5.22 -9.18
CA ILE A 27 -25.29 5.56 -7.84
C ILE A 27 -24.84 7.02 -7.81
N ALA A 28 -24.06 7.43 -8.82
CA ALA A 28 -23.55 8.79 -8.93
C ALA A 28 -24.62 9.76 -9.44
N ASP A 29 -24.76 10.88 -8.75
CA ASP A 29 -25.57 12.02 -9.18
C ASP A 29 -24.71 13.05 -9.94
N GLU A 30 -23.39 13.00 -9.72
CA GLU A 30 -22.39 13.85 -10.34
C GLU A 30 -21.06 13.09 -10.47
N PHE A 31 -20.38 13.25 -11.60
CA PHE A 31 -18.99 12.82 -11.76
C PHE A 31 -18.07 14.05 -11.84
N ILE A 32 -17.10 14.12 -10.94
CA ILE A 32 -15.99 15.09 -10.92
C ILE A 32 -14.72 14.33 -11.28
N ILE A 33 -14.18 14.59 -12.45
CA ILE A 33 -12.94 13.96 -12.93
C ILE A 33 -11.86 15.03 -13.04
N VAL A 34 -10.78 14.85 -12.29
CA VAL A 34 -9.61 15.72 -12.35
C VAL A 34 -8.51 15.03 -13.16
N ASP A 35 -8.23 15.55 -14.34
CA ASP A 35 -7.22 15.03 -15.24
C ASP A 35 -5.85 15.66 -14.93
N THR A 36 -4.85 14.82 -14.67
CA THR A 36 -3.50 15.25 -14.27
C THR A 36 -2.50 15.27 -15.42
N GLY A 37 -2.99 15.35 -16.67
CA GLY A 37 -2.19 15.44 -17.88
C GLY A 37 -2.25 14.19 -18.76
N SER A 38 -3.46 13.67 -19.01
CA SER A 38 -3.67 12.59 -19.99
C SER A 38 -3.38 13.05 -21.42
N THR A 39 -2.80 12.13 -22.19
CA THR A 39 -2.47 12.28 -23.61
C THR A 39 -3.32 11.37 -24.51
N ASP A 40 -4.04 10.42 -23.90
CA ASP A 40 -4.95 9.47 -24.57
C ASP A 40 -6.41 9.99 -24.63
N LYS A 41 -7.40 9.10 -24.84
CA LYS A 41 -8.82 9.49 -24.90
C LYS A 41 -9.53 9.58 -23.53
N THR A 42 -8.82 9.53 -22.42
CA THR A 42 -9.39 9.55 -21.05
C THR A 42 -10.41 10.67 -20.85
N LYS A 43 -10.05 11.92 -21.20
CA LYS A 43 -10.96 13.07 -21.05
C LYS A 43 -12.24 12.93 -21.87
N LYS A 44 -12.12 12.49 -23.13
CA LYS A 44 -13.27 12.27 -24.01
C LYS A 44 -14.20 11.19 -23.48
N ILE A 45 -13.64 10.13 -22.88
CA ILE A 45 -14.42 9.09 -22.21
C ILE A 45 -15.18 9.69 -21.03
N ALA A 46 -14.50 10.42 -20.12
CA ALA A 46 -15.16 11.07 -18.99
C ALA A 46 -16.33 11.97 -19.43
N GLU A 47 -16.10 12.84 -20.42
CA GLU A 47 -17.12 13.74 -20.97
C GLU A 47 -18.33 12.98 -21.54
N SER A 48 -18.12 11.82 -22.16
CA SER A 48 -19.21 10.98 -22.71
C SER A 48 -20.14 10.40 -21.64
N PHE A 49 -19.70 10.36 -20.39
CA PHE A 49 -20.51 9.97 -19.22
C PHE A 49 -21.17 11.18 -18.54
N GLY A 50 -21.05 12.39 -19.11
CA GLY A 50 -21.57 13.62 -18.51
C GLY A 50 -20.73 14.13 -17.34
N ALA A 51 -19.48 13.67 -17.21
CA ALA A 51 -18.61 14.13 -16.14
C ALA A 51 -18.17 15.59 -16.32
N LYS A 52 -18.01 16.29 -15.20
CA LYS A 52 -17.31 17.58 -15.15
C LYS A 52 -15.82 17.28 -15.08
N VAL A 53 -15.13 17.52 -16.20
CA VAL A 53 -13.68 17.30 -16.32
C VAL A 53 -12.94 18.59 -16.01
N TYR A 54 -11.93 18.51 -15.14
CA TYR A 54 -11.06 19.62 -14.78
C TYR A 54 -9.60 19.22 -15.01
N ASP A 55 -8.82 20.08 -15.66
CA ASP A 55 -7.37 19.88 -15.73
C ASP A 55 -6.71 20.35 -14.42
N PHE A 56 -5.73 19.57 -13.94
CA PHE A 56 -4.87 19.90 -12.80
C PHE A 56 -3.42 19.61 -13.16
N GLU A 57 -2.54 20.60 -13.02
CA GLU A 57 -1.12 20.41 -13.31
C GLU A 57 -0.48 19.46 -12.30
N TRP A 58 0.16 18.38 -12.75
CA TRP A 58 0.74 17.37 -11.87
C TRP A 58 1.91 17.94 -11.05
N THR A 59 1.69 18.13 -9.75
CA THR A 59 2.69 18.65 -8.81
C THR A 59 3.58 17.56 -8.21
N GLY A 60 3.27 16.29 -8.41
CA GLY A 60 3.89 15.18 -7.67
C GLY A 60 3.18 14.84 -6.37
N ASP A 61 2.06 15.49 -6.08
CA ASP A 61 1.26 15.26 -4.88
C ASP A 61 -0.17 14.82 -5.24
N PHE A 62 -0.45 13.53 -5.02
CA PHE A 62 -1.79 12.97 -5.23
C PHE A 62 -2.84 13.64 -4.33
N SER A 63 -2.45 14.07 -3.13
CA SER A 63 -3.36 14.68 -2.16
C SER A 63 -3.85 16.04 -2.67
N GLU A 64 -2.98 16.85 -3.28
CA GLU A 64 -3.39 18.13 -3.87
C GLU A 64 -4.42 17.93 -4.98
N ALA A 65 -4.20 16.97 -5.87
CA ALA A 65 -5.14 16.65 -6.95
C ALA A 65 -6.48 16.12 -6.39
N ARG A 66 -6.46 15.24 -5.37
CA ARG A 66 -7.69 14.74 -4.72
C ARG A 66 -8.43 15.84 -3.97
N ASN A 67 -7.72 16.72 -3.27
CA ASN A 67 -8.30 17.87 -2.59
C ASN A 67 -8.94 18.84 -3.60
N PHE A 68 -8.29 19.06 -4.75
CA PHE A 68 -8.88 19.85 -5.83
C PHE A 68 -10.16 19.20 -6.36
N ALA A 69 -10.18 17.87 -6.57
CA ALA A 69 -11.39 17.15 -6.95
C ALA A 69 -12.52 17.34 -5.92
N PHE A 70 -12.23 17.14 -4.63
CA PHE A 70 -13.20 17.31 -3.55
C PHE A 70 -13.76 18.73 -3.48
N SER A 71 -12.94 19.74 -3.81
CA SER A 71 -13.37 21.16 -3.85
C SER A 71 -14.43 21.45 -4.93
N LYS A 72 -14.57 20.58 -5.94
CA LYS A 72 -15.56 20.74 -7.01
C LYS A 72 -16.87 19.98 -6.74
N ALA A 73 -16.88 19.08 -5.76
CA ALA A 73 -18.06 18.28 -5.43
C ALA A 73 -19.19 19.14 -4.88
N SER A 74 -20.42 18.87 -5.33
CA SER A 74 -21.61 19.64 -4.93
C SER A 74 -22.66 18.83 -4.17
N CYS A 75 -22.61 17.50 -4.22
CA CYS A 75 -23.60 16.61 -3.61
C CYS A 75 -23.42 16.42 -2.10
N ASP A 76 -24.34 15.71 -1.46
CA ASP A 76 -24.33 15.48 0.00
C ASP A 76 -23.12 14.66 0.47
N TYR A 77 -22.73 13.66 -0.34
CA TYR A 77 -21.57 12.80 -0.10
C TYR A 77 -20.60 12.82 -1.28
N ILE A 78 -19.34 12.55 -0.97
CA ILE A 78 -18.24 12.38 -1.92
C ILE A 78 -17.79 10.92 -1.88
N TYR A 79 -17.90 10.23 -3.01
CA TYR A 79 -17.29 8.91 -3.20
C TYR A 79 -15.92 9.08 -3.88
N SER A 80 -14.85 8.66 -3.20
CA SER A 80 -13.49 8.73 -3.74
C SER A 80 -13.15 7.45 -4.49
N ALA A 81 -13.21 7.50 -5.82
CA ALA A 81 -12.93 6.37 -6.70
C ALA A 81 -11.57 6.52 -7.38
N ASP A 82 -10.97 5.39 -7.74
CA ASP A 82 -9.87 5.32 -8.71
C ASP A 82 -10.36 4.68 -10.02
N ALA A 83 -9.72 5.01 -11.15
CA ALA A 83 -10.23 4.66 -12.48
C ALA A 83 -10.21 3.16 -12.78
N ASP A 84 -9.39 2.41 -12.06
CA ASP A 84 -9.21 0.97 -12.13
C ASP A 84 -10.11 0.19 -11.17
N GLU A 85 -10.98 0.87 -10.42
CA GLU A 85 -11.96 0.28 -9.52
C GLU A 85 -13.31 -0.01 -10.21
N GLU A 86 -14.01 -1.05 -9.78
CA GLU A 86 -15.41 -1.28 -10.17
C GLU A 86 -16.23 -1.92 -9.05
N LEU A 87 -17.55 -1.76 -9.14
CA LEU A 87 -18.52 -2.51 -8.36
C LEU A 87 -19.22 -3.54 -9.27
N ASP A 88 -19.32 -4.78 -8.81
CA ASP A 88 -20.21 -5.75 -9.45
C ASP A 88 -21.69 -5.44 -9.13
N GLU A 89 -22.61 -6.17 -9.76
CA GLU A 89 -24.04 -5.87 -9.62
C GLU A 89 -24.55 -6.03 -8.18
N GLU A 90 -24.05 -7.04 -7.46
CA GLU A 90 -24.43 -7.26 -6.06
C GLU A 90 -24.01 -6.07 -5.18
N ASN A 91 -22.78 -5.60 -5.34
CA ASN A 91 -22.25 -4.47 -4.59
C ASN A 91 -22.89 -3.13 -5.01
N ARG A 92 -23.30 -3.00 -6.28
CA ARG A 92 -24.11 -1.86 -6.73
C ARG A 92 -25.46 -1.82 -6.01
N GLU A 93 -26.15 -2.96 -5.89
CA GLU A 93 -27.41 -3.05 -5.16
C GLU A 93 -27.23 -2.73 -3.67
N ARG A 94 -26.15 -3.23 -3.05
CA ARG A 94 -25.79 -2.90 -1.65
C ARG A 94 -25.56 -1.40 -1.47
N PHE A 95 -24.86 -0.75 -2.40
CA PHE A 95 -24.64 0.70 -2.35
C PHE A 95 -25.94 1.49 -2.52
N LEU A 96 -26.81 1.10 -3.45
CA LEU A 96 -28.11 1.76 -3.60
C LEU A 96 -28.96 1.66 -2.32
N LYS A 97 -28.95 0.51 -1.64
CA LYS A 97 -29.60 0.35 -0.32
C LYS A 97 -28.95 1.24 0.74
N LEU A 98 -27.62 1.29 0.79
CA LEU A 98 -26.88 2.17 1.70
C LEU A 98 -27.27 3.64 1.52
N LYS A 99 -27.48 4.13 0.28
CA LYS A 99 -27.93 5.51 0.02
C LYS A 99 -29.21 5.89 0.77
N ASP A 100 -30.11 4.94 0.99
CA ASP A 100 -31.37 5.18 1.71
C ASP A 100 -31.19 5.28 3.23
N ASP A 101 -30.14 4.67 3.77
CA ASP A 101 -29.88 4.62 5.21
C ASP A 101 -28.94 5.75 5.67
N LEU A 102 -28.08 6.28 4.79
CA LEU A 102 -27.13 7.35 5.10
C LEU A 102 -27.76 8.60 5.73
N LEU A 103 -28.97 8.99 5.29
CA LEU A 103 -29.69 10.13 5.89
C LEU A 103 -30.27 9.80 7.27
N LYS A 104 -30.70 8.56 7.49
CA LYS A 104 -31.36 8.15 8.75
C LYS A 104 -30.35 7.95 9.87
N LEU A 105 -29.18 7.45 9.52
CA LEU A 105 -28.12 7.09 10.46
C LEU A 105 -27.09 8.22 10.67
N ASP A 106 -27.23 9.33 9.92
CA ASP A 106 -26.36 10.50 9.96
C ASP A 106 -24.85 10.22 9.86
N ILE A 107 -24.49 9.17 9.11
CA ILE A 107 -23.11 8.66 9.00
C ILE A 107 -22.21 9.70 8.32
N ASP A 108 -21.02 9.97 8.88
CA ASP A 108 -20.05 10.90 8.30
C ASP A 108 -19.10 10.20 7.31
N ILE A 109 -18.67 8.97 7.63
CA ILE A 109 -17.71 8.21 6.82
C ILE A 109 -18.18 6.77 6.67
N VAL A 110 -18.18 6.25 5.44
CA VAL A 110 -18.36 4.81 5.19
C VAL A 110 -17.05 4.21 4.71
N GLN A 111 -16.64 3.14 5.39
CA GLN A 111 -15.57 2.26 4.96
C GLN A 111 -16.14 1.13 4.11
N MET A 112 -15.48 0.85 3.01
CA MET A 112 -15.81 -0.21 2.07
C MET A 112 -14.61 -1.13 1.92
N TYR A 113 -14.88 -2.39 1.63
CA TYR A 113 -13.82 -3.37 1.42
C TYR A 113 -13.17 -3.18 0.06
N TYR A 114 -11.85 -3.13 0.06
CA TYR A 114 -11.01 -3.05 -1.12
C TYR A 114 -10.45 -4.43 -1.41
N CYS A 115 -10.89 -5.04 -2.49
CA CYS A 115 -10.62 -6.45 -2.81
C CYS A 115 -9.68 -6.60 -4.01
N ASN A 116 -9.17 -7.82 -4.22
CA ASN A 116 -8.35 -8.22 -5.38
C ASN A 116 -6.92 -7.62 -5.38
N GLN A 117 -6.37 -7.32 -4.19
CA GLN A 117 -5.04 -6.72 -4.06
C GLN A 117 -3.89 -7.69 -4.42
N LEU A 118 -4.13 -9.00 -4.36
CA LEU A 118 -3.15 -10.05 -4.65
C LEU A 118 -2.94 -10.28 -6.15
N ALA A 119 -3.89 -9.92 -7.02
CA ALA A 119 -3.84 -10.24 -8.45
C ALA A 119 -2.67 -9.58 -9.22
N PHE A 120 -2.08 -8.50 -8.68
CA PHE A 120 -0.99 -7.75 -9.33
C PHE A 120 0.25 -7.55 -8.46
N ARG A 121 0.39 -8.28 -7.34
CA ARG A 121 1.56 -8.17 -6.44
C ARG A 121 1.82 -6.73 -5.97
N THR A 122 0.74 -6.04 -5.58
CA THR A 122 0.85 -4.72 -4.95
C THR A 122 1.49 -4.87 -3.56
N VAL A 123 1.98 -3.79 -2.97
CA VAL A 123 2.64 -3.81 -1.64
C VAL A 123 1.73 -4.20 -0.47
N TYR A 124 0.43 -4.31 -0.75
CA TYR A 124 -0.54 -4.70 0.25
C TYR A 124 -0.65 -6.23 0.39
N ASN A 125 -0.62 -6.69 1.63
CA ASN A 125 -0.50 -8.10 2.02
C ASN A 125 -1.86 -8.74 2.42
N TYR A 126 -2.98 -8.15 2.04
CA TYR A 126 -4.32 -8.61 2.41
C TYR A 126 -5.21 -8.63 1.17
N ASP A 127 -5.97 -9.70 0.93
CA ASP A 127 -6.87 -9.78 -0.22
C ASP A 127 -8.05 -8.79 -0.11
N ARG A 128 -8.44 -8.43 1.13
CA ARG A 128 -9.57 -7.56 1.44
C ARG A 128 -9.25 -6.64 2.63
N GLU A 129 -9.37 -5.31 2.45
CA GLU A 129 -9.09 -4.29 3.48
C GLU A 129 -10.20 -3.22 3.53
N LEU A 130 -10.62 -2.78 4.73
CA LEU A 130 -11.54 -1.64 4.86
C LEU A 130 -10.84 -0.31 4.59
N ARG A 131 -11.35 0.45 3.61
CA ARG A 131 -10.87 1.79 3.28
C ARG A 131 -12.01 2.82 3.36
N PRO A 132 -11.79 4.00 3.96
CA PRO A 132 -12.73 5.12 3.85
C PRO A 132 -12.91 5.50 2.38
N LYS A 133 -14.14 5.39 1.88
CA LYS A 133 -14.43 5.59 0.44
C LYS A 133 -15.59 6.54 0.19
N LEU A 134 -16.48 6.72 1.15
CA LEU A 134 -17.60 7.65 1.06
C LEU A 134 -17.58 8.62 2.24
N PHE A 135 -17.63 9.92 1.95
CA PHE A 135 -17.47 10.99 2.93
C PHE A 135 -18.62 11.97 2.83
N LYS A 136 -19.27 12.29 3.95
CA LYS A 136 -20.26 13.36 4.01
C LYS A 136 -19.56 14.70 3.77
N ARG A 137 -19.99 15.44 2.74
CA ARG A 137 -19.29 16.66 2.31
C ARG A 137 -19.37 17.77 3.35
N LEU A 138 -20.54 17.94 3.96
CA LEU A 138 -20.79 18.95 4.99
C LEU A 138 -21.33 18.30 6.25
N ARG A 139 -20.51 18.30 7.30
CA ARG A 139 -20.92 17.85 8.62
C ARG A 139 -21.66 18.97 9.36
N ARG A 140 -22.72 18.61 10.07
CA ARG A 140 -23.44 19.51 10.98
C ARG A 140 -22.94 19.28 12.40
N PHE A 141 -22.69 20.36 13.13
CA PHE A 141 -22.34 20.29 14.54
C PHE A 141 -23.61 20.21 15.39
N VAL A 142 -23.61 19.29 16.35
CA VAL A 142 -24.72 19.04 17.29
C VAL A 142 -24.15 19.05 18.70
N TRP A 143 -24.92 19.59 19.65
CA TRP A 143 -24.58 19.52 21.07
C TRP A 143 -25.11 18.22 21.68
N GLU A 144 -24.31 17.61 22.54
CA GLU A 144 -24.62 16.36 23.24
C GLU A 144 -24.62 16.57 24.76
N ASP A 145 -25.23 15.62 25.47
CA ASP A 145 -25.44 15.57 26.91
C ASP A 145 -26.42 16.61 27.51
N PRO A 146 -27.21 16.23 28.53
CA PRO A 146 -28.16 17.15 29.16
C PRO A 146 -27.52 18.14 30.16
N ILE A 147 -26.29 17.87 30.64
CA ILE A 147 -25.53 18.67 31.61
C ILE A 147 -24.04 18.51 31.28
N HIS A 148 -23.24 19.59 31.40
CA HIS A 148 -21.87 19.66 30.88
C HIS A 148 -21.80 19.40 29.37
N GLU A 149 -22.75 20.03 28.68
CA GLU A 149 -22.91 19.97 27.23
C GLU A 149 -21.63 20.30 26.46
N GLN A 150 -21.43 19.57 25.36
CA GLN A 150 -20.32 19.77 24.44
C GLN A 150 -20.76 19.52 23.00
N VAL A 151 -20.05 20.11 22.05
CA VAL A 151 -20.26 19.84 20.62
C VAL A 151 -19.65 18.49 20.27
N ALA A 152 -20.41 17.64 19.58
CA ALA A 152 -19.91 16.39 19.01
C ALA A 152 -18.87 16.68 17.91
N ILE A 153 -17.62 16.32 18.16
CA ILE A 153 -16.49 16.57 17.24
C ILE A 153 -15.99 15.31 16.53
N ASP A 154 -16.31 14.12 17.02
CA ASP A 154 -15.84 12.85 16.45
C ASP A 154 -16.76 12.35 15.33
N PRO A 155 -16.24 11.91 14.17
CA PRO A 155 -17.09 11.51 13.06
C PRO A 155 -17.81 10.18 13.35
N VAL A 156 -19.03 10.04 12.86
CA VAL A 156 -19.73 8.75 12.86
C VAL A 156 -19.22 7.91 11.70
N ILE A 157 -18.52 6.82 12.00
CA ILE A 157 -17.91 5.91 11.01
C ILE A 157 -18.70 4.60 10.93
N CYS A 158 -18.98 4.13 9.72
CA CYS A 158 -19.68 2.88 9.45
C CYS A 158 -18.85 1.96 8.55
N ASN A 159 -18.77 0.68 8.89
CA ASN A 159 -18.21 -0.36 8.01
C ASN A 159 -19.34 -0.99 7.20
N SER A 160 -19.22 -0.93 5.87
CA SER A 160 -20.16 -1.59 4.96
C SER A 160 -19.60 -2.91 4.45
N GLU A 161 -20.49 -3.83 4.09
CA GLU A 161 -20.16 -5.06 3.36
C GLU A 161 -20.01 -4.82 1.84
N ILE A 162 -19.87 -3.57 1.39
CA ILE A 162 -19.66 -3.28 -0.04
C ILE A 162 -18.20 -3.58 -0.37
N GLU A 163 -17.99 -4.38 -1.39
CA GLU A 163 -16.69 -4.71 -1.94
C GLU A 163 -16.43 -3.94 -3.24
N ILE A 164 -15.26 -3.29 -3.30
CA ILE A 164 -14.72 -2.58 -4.45
C ILE A 164 -13.66 -3.48 -5.07
N ILE A 165 -13.85 -3.84 -6.33
CA ILE A 165 -12.92 -4.70 -7.06
C ILE A 165 -11.85 -3.82 -7.70
N HIS A 166 -10.59 -3.99 -7.29
CA HIS A 166 -9.45 -3.29 -7.89
C HIS A 166 -8.89 -4.06 -9.08
N ARG A 167 -8.77 -3.43 -10.26
CA ARG A 167 -8.25 -4.05 -11.49
C ARG A 167 -7.23 -3.15 -12.19
N PRO A 168 -6.01 -3.02 -11.65
CA PRO A 168 -4.97 -2.20 -12.26
C PRO A 168 -4.53 -2.83 -13.60
N ALA A 169 -4.09 -1.99 -14.54
CA ALA A 169 -3.60 -2.45 -15.84
C ALA A 169 -2.10 -2.81 -15.83
N GLU A 170 -1.33 -2.21 -14.92
CA GLU A 170 0.14 -2.36 -14.84
C GLU A 170 0.61 -2.35 -13.37
N ASN A 171 1.84 -2.78 -13.12
CA ASN A 171 2.48 -2.65 -11.80
C ASN A 171 3.04 -1.22 -11.61
N HIS A 172 2.62 -0.54 -10.55
CA HIS A 172 2.95 0.87 -10.29
C HIS A 172 4.18 1.10 -9.39
N ALA A 173 4.86 0.05 -8.91
CA ALA A 173 5.96 0.17 -7.94
C ALA A 173 7.07 1.16 -8.36
N GLY A 174 7.48 1.14 -9.65
CA GLY A 174 8.51 2.06 -10.16
C GLY A 174 8.09 3.54 -10.11
N ARG A 175 6.80 3.83 -10.34
CA ARG A 175 6.23 5.18 -10.26
C ARG A 175 6.16 5.66 -8.81
N ASP A 176 5.83 4.76 -7.89
CA ASP A 176 5.70 5.08 -6.47
C ASP A 176 7.06 5.38 -5.85
N LEU A 177 8.08 4.57 -6.15
CA LEU A 177 9.48 4.82 -5.73
C LEU A 177 9.98 6.20 -6.20
N GLU A 178 9.65 6.61 -7.43
CA GLU A 178 10.04 7.93 -7.93
C GLU A 178 9.31 9.07 -7.22
N SER A 179 8.03 8.85 -6.86
CA SER A 179 7.24 9.82 -6.10
C SER A 179 7.82 10.04 -4.69
N PHE A 180 8.26 8.97 -4.00
CA PHE A 180 8.98 9.08 -2.72
C PHE A 180 10.29 9.86 -2.88
N ARG A 181 11.10 9.54 -3.89
CA ARG A 181 12.36 10.24 -4.16
C ARG A 181 12.16 11.73 -4.42
N LYS A 182 11.16 12.08 -5.23
CA LYS A 182 10.82 13.49 -5.49
C LYS A 182 10.45 14.20 -4.19
N ALA A 183 9.54 13.63 -3.39
CA ALA A 183 9.14 14.21 -2.10
C ALA A 183 10.33 14.44 -1.16
N ILE A 184 11.26 13.48 -1.08
CA ILE A 184 12.49 13.59 -0.28
C ILE A 184 13.40 14.71 -0.83
N SER A 185 13.58 14.79 -2.15
CA SER A 185 14.42 15.81 -2.80
C SER A 185 13.90 17.24 -2.60
N GLU A 186 12.59 17.40 -2.42
CA GLU A 186 11.93 18.66 -2.08
C GLU A 186 11.98 18.99 -0.58
N GLY A 187 12.59 18.13 0.24
CA GLY A 187 12.71 18.31 1.69
C GLY A 187 11.42 18.01 2.46
N ARG A 188 10.48 17.27 1.88
CA ARG A 188 9.24 16.88 2.57
C ARG A 188 9.53 15.79 3.61
N TYR A 189 8.94 15.95 4.80
CA TYR A 189 8.99 14.91 5.83
C TYR A 189 8.01 13.77 5.50
N LEU A 190 8.51 12.54 5.39
CA LEU A 190 7.66 11.35 5.25
C LEU A 190 7.08 10.97 6.61
N SER A 191 5.75 10.90 6.71
CA SER A 191 5.05 10.39 7.90
C SER A 191 5.38 8.91 8.16
N LYS A 192 5.07 8.39 9.36
CA LYS A 192 5.27 6.97 9.71
C LYS A 192 4.72 6.01 8.63
N ARG A 193 3.52 6.31 8.13
CA ARG A 193 2.89 5.53 7.06
C ARG A 193 3.70 5.55 5.76
N LEU A 194 4.14 6.73 5.31
CA LEU A 194 4.90 6.87 4.06
C LEU A 194 6.32 6.32 4.18
N HIS A 195 6.94 6.40 5.36
CA HIS A 195 8.23 5.77 5.64
C HIS A 195 8.13 4.24 5.47
N ASN A 196 7.14 3.62 6.11
CA ASN A 196 6.88 2.19 5.99
C ASN A 196 6.58 1.77 4.53
N MET A 197 5.69 2.50 3.85
CA MET A 197 5.38 2.21 2.44
C MET A 197 6.63 2.30 1.55
N TYR A 198 7.49 3.30 1.74
CA TYR A 198 8.70 3.41 0.94
C TYR A 198 9.66 2.23 1.16
N ALA A 199 9.83 1.79 2.41
CA ALA A 199 10.64 0.61 2.72
C ALA A 199 10.05 -0.67 2.09
N ARG A 200 8.72 -0.84 2.13
CA ARG A 200 8.05 -2.00 1.52
C ARG A 200 8.18 -2.04 0.00
N GLU A 201 7.91 -0.93 -0.69
CA GLU A 201 8.07 -0.82 -2.15
C GLU A 201 9.49 -1.21 -2.59
N LEU A 202 10.50 -0.74 -1.84
CA LEU A 202 11.89 -1.11 -2.09
C LEU A 202 12.14 -2.60 -1.89
N MET A 203 11.71 -3.17 -0.76
CA MET A 203 11.96 -4.58 -0.45
C MET A 203 11.24 -5.54 -1.39
N MET A 204 10.05 -5.17 -1.87
CA MET A 204 9.22 -6.03 -2.70
C MET A 204 9.58 -5.96 -4.19
N ALA A 205 9.90 -4.76 -4.69
CA ALA A 205 10.04 -4.49 -6.13
C ALA A 205 11.27 -3.63 -6.51
N GLY A 206 12.05 -3.17 -5.54
CA GLY A 206 13.20 -2.29 -5.78
C GLY A 206 14.35 -2.97 -6.52
N THR A 207 14.97 -2.24 -7.45
CA THR A 207 16.21 -2.65 -8.09
C THR A 207 17.42 -2.26 -7.24
N LYS A 208 18.60 -2.82 -7.54
CA LYS A 208 19.87 -2.41 -6.90
C LYS A 208 20.10 -0.89 -6.95
N GLU A 209 19.73 -0.25 -8.05
CA GLU A 209 19.86 1.20 -8.20
C GLU A 209 18.88 1.96 -7.30
N ASP A 210 17.66 1.44 -7.09
CA ASP A 210 16.68 2.05 -6.20
C ASP A 210 17.15 2.04 -4.75
N PHE A 211 17.71 0.92 -4.30
CA PHE A 211 18.33 0.80 -2.98
C PHE A 211 19.50 1.77 -2.78
N ILE A 212 20.37 1.93 -3.78
CA ILE A 212 21.48 2.89 -3.71
C ILE A 212 20.94 4.32 -3.55
N LYS A 213 19.94 4.70 -4.34
CA LYS A 213 19.31 6.03 -4.25
C LYS A 213 18.60 6.27 -2.92
N ALA A 214 18.06 5.23 -2.30
CA ALA A 214 17.37 5.30 -1.01
C ALA A 214 18.31 5.37 0.20
N ARG A 215 19.59 5.01 0.05
CA ARG A 215 20.55 4.85 1.16
C ARG A 215 20.58 6.05 2.10
N THR A 216 20.81 7.25 1.57
CA THR A 216 20.95 8.47 2.39
C THR A 216 19.71 8.72 3.24
N PHE A 217 18.51 8.53 2.67
CA PHE A 217 17.25 8.74 3.38
C PHE A 217 17.12 7.82 4.60
N PHE A 218 17.40 6.53 4.45
CA PHE A 218 17.31 5.58 5.57
C PHE A 218 18.47 5.74 6.57
N GLU A 219 19.67 6.14 6.12
CA GLU A 219 20.76 6.50 7.03
C GLU A 219 20.42 7.70 7.91
N ASP A 220 19.74 8.70 7.35
CA ASP A 220 19.27 9.87 8.09
C ASP A 220 18.09 9.54 9.01
N SER A 221 17.21 8.62 8.59
CA SER A 221 16.15 8.08 9.44
C SER A 221 16.71 7.42 10.71
N LEU A 222 17.86 6.74 10.64
CA LEU A 222 18.53 6.18 11.83
C LEU A 222 19.08 7.23 12.82
N LYS A 223 19.19 8.50 12.41
CA LYS A 223 19.71 9.61 13.22
C LYS A 223 18.60 10.53 13.73
N ASP A 224 17.38 10.38 13.21
CA ASP A 224 16.24 11.23 13.54
C ASP A 224 15.57 10.78 14.85
N ASN A 225 15.68 11.61 15.88
CA ASN A 225 15.11 11.33 17.21
C ASN A 225 13.58 11.38 17.25
N ASN A 226 12.92 11.81 16.18
CA ASN A 226 11.45 11.82 16.08
C ASN A 226 10.89 10.52 15.49
N ARG A 227 11.76 9.62 14.97
CA ARG A 227 11.34 8.34 14.42
C ARG A 227 11.03 7.35 15.53
N THR A 228 9.97 6.58 15.31
CA THR A 228 9.58 5.47 16.19
C THR A 228 10.53 4.28 16.03
N ILE A 229 10.50 3.37 17.00
CA ILE A 229 11.31 2.14 16.95
C ILE A 229 11.00 1.33 15.68
N ASP A 230 9.73 1.25 15.29
CA ASP A 230 9.30 0.57 14.06
C ASP A 230 9.97 1.17 12.82
N GLU A 231 9.97 2.50 12.67
CA GLU A 231 10.61 3.18 11.53
C GLU A 231 12.13 2.95 11.52
N ILE A 232 12.77 2.93 12.69
CA ILE A 232 14.19 2.59 12.82
C ILE A 232 14.45 1.15 12.37
N LYS A 233 13.55 0.23 12.69
CA LYS A 233 13.63 -1.20 12.33
C LYS A 233 13.47 -1.41 10.82
N GLU A 234 12.47 -0.76 10.22
CA GLU A 234 12.25 -0.72 8.78
C GLU A 234 13.49 -0.20 8.04
N ALA A 235 14.07 0.91 8.52
CA ALA A 235 15.29 1.48 7.97
C ALA A 235 16.49 0.54 8.09
N CYS A 236 16.62 -0.20 9.21
CA CYS A 236 17.68 -1.19 9.39
C CYS A 236 17.57 -2.33 8.38
N CYS A 237 16.37 -2.81 8.06
CA CYS A 237 16.17 -3.87 7.06
C CYS A 237 16.61 -3.41 5.66
N VAL A 238 16.20 -2.20 5.25
CA VAL A 238 16.61 -1.64 3.95
C VAL A 238 18.13 -1.43 3.88
N LEU A 239 18.73 -0.90 4.94
CA LEU A 239 20.18 -0.69 4.99
C LEU A 239 20.98 -1.99 5.10
N ALA A 240 20.46 -3.02 5.75
CA ALA A 240 21.05 -4.35 5.77
C ALA A 240 21.08 -4.95 4.36
N HIS A 241 19.99 -4.83 3.60
CA HIS A 241 19.96 -5.27 2.21
C HIS A 241 20.99 -4.53 1.34
N ILE A 242 21.07 -3.21 1.48
CA ILE A 242 22.09 -2.38 0.83
C ILE A 242 23.51 -2.83 1.22
N ALA A 243 23.72 -3.18 2.48
CA ALA A 243 25.00 -3.62 3.00
C ALA A 243 25.41 -4.98 2.44
N VAL A 244 24.49 -5.95 2.32
CA VAL A 244 24.74 -7.25 1.68
C VAL A 244 25.15 -7.06 0.22
N ILE A 245 24.43 -6.22 -0.54
CA ILE A 245 24.77 -5.92 -1.95
C ILE A 245 26.16 -5.30 -2.09
N ALA A 246 26.59 -4.52 -1.10
CA ALA A 246 27.83 -3.76 -1.11
C ALA A 246 29.00 -4.44 -0.37
N ASP A 247 28.78 -5.64 0.19
CA ASP A 247 29.72 -6.32 1.09
C ASP A 247 30.17 -5.46 2.30
N ASP A 248 29.28 -4.60 2.79
CA ASP A 248 29.53 -3.70 3.93
C ASP A 248 29.15 -4.38 5.25
N THR A 249 30.06 -5.22 5.74
CA THR A 249 29.87 -5.96 7.00
C THR A 249 29.63 -5.02 8.20
N LYS A 250 30.21 -3.82 8.19
CA LYS A 250 30.07 -2.85 9.31
C LYS A 250 28.64 -2.33 9.40
N THR A 251 28.05 -1.96 8.26
CA THR A 251 26.66 -1.49 8.22
C THR A 251 25.69 -2.61 8.51
N LEU A 252 25.94 -3.82 7.99
CA LEU A 252 25.13 -5.00 8.29
C LEU A 252 25.10 -5.27 9.80
N LEU A 253 26.26 -5.35 10.46
CA LEU A 253 26.36 -5.58 11.91
C LEU A 253 25.65 -4.48 12.72
N LYS A 254 25.80 -3.21 12.31
CA LYS A 254 25.12 -2.09 12.98
C LYS A 254 23.60 -2.22 12.89
N CYS A 255 23.07 -2.61 11.73
CA CYS A 255 21.63 -2.73 11.50
C CYS A 255 21.06 -3.97 12.21
N SER A 256 21.74 -5.11 12.15
CA SER A 256 21.29 -6.33 12.82
C SER A 256 21.25 -6.20 14.34
N LEU A 257 22.26 -5.57 14.95
CA LEU A 257 22.26 -5.30 16.39
C LEU A 257 21.14 -4.33 16.82
N LYS A 258 20.76 -3.39 15.94
CA LYS A 258 19.62 -2.49 16.20
C LYS A 258 18.29 -3.23 16.13
N ASP A 259 18.11 -4.08 15.13
CA ASP A 259 16.92 -4.92 14.95
C ASP A 259 16.74 -5.90 16.13
N ALA A 260 17.83 -6.55 16.53
CA ALA A 260 17.88 -7.50 17.64
C ALA A 260 17.70 -6.89 19.04
N ASN A 261 17.70 -5.56 19.18
CA ASN A 261 17.24 -4.92 20.43
C ASN A 261 15.73 -5.10 20.64
N THR A 262 15.01 -5.44 19.58
CA THR A 262 13.63 -5.91 19.60
C THR A 262 13.59 -7.37 19.14
N GLU A 263 12.40 -7.95 19.00
CA GLU A 263 12.26 -9.22 18.31
C GLU A 263 12.80 -9.08 16.88
N MET A 264 13.68 -9.97 16.46
CA MET A 264 14.34 -9.86 15.17
C MET A 264 13.33 -10.09 14.03
N SER A 265 13.46 -9.31 12.95
CA SER A 265 12.58 -9.43 11.79
C SER A 265 13.01 -10.57 10.87
N SER A 266 12.06 -11.16 10.16
CA SER A 266 12.37 -12.16 9.13
C SER A 266 13.23 -11.55 8.01
N GLU A 267 13.02 -10.27 7.68
CA GLU A 267 13.86 -9.54 6.72
C GLU A 267 15.32 -9.49 7.15
N MET A 268 15.60 -9.12 8.41
CA MET A 268 16.97 -9.07 8.92
C MET A 268 17.63 -10.46 8.92
N CYS A 269 16.89 -11.48 9.35
CA CYS A 269 17.35 -12.87 9.30
C CYS A 269 17.69 -13.29 7.86
N TYR A 270 16.82 -12.95 6.91
CA TYR A 270 17.05 -13.24 5.50
C TYR A 270 18.33 -12.55 4.97
N GLU A 271 18.56 -11.27 5.29
CA GLU A 271 19.77 -10.56 4.87
C GLU A 271 21.05 -11.13 5.51
N LEU A 272 20.99 -11.55 6.77
CA LEU A 272 22.11 -12.26 7.41
C LEU A 272 22.39 -13.60 6.71
N GLY A 273 21.35 -14.35 6.36
CA GLY A 273 21.48 -15.59 5.58
C GLY A 273 22.14 -15.35 4.22
N GLU A 274 21.70 -14.34 3.47
CA GLU A 274 22.29 -13.98 2.17
C GLU A 274 23.77 -13.57 2.32
N TYR A 275 24.12 -12.84 3.39
CA TYR A 275 25.51 -12.49 3.69
C TYR A 275 26.37 -13.75 3.87
N TYR A 276 26.01 -14.65 4.79
CA TYR A 276 26.77 -15.86 5.07
C TYR A 276 26.82 -16.80 3.86
N TYR A 277 25.72 -16.91 3.11
CA TYR A 277 25.69 -17.63 1.85
C TYR A 277 26.71 -17.08 0.84
N GLY A 278 26.80 -15.75 0.72
CA GLY A 278 27.80 -15.07 -0.11
C GLY A 278 29.24 -15.36 0.32
N GLN A 279 29.48 -15.51 1.63
CA GLN A 279 30.77 -15.92 2.20
C GLN A 279 31.04 -17.44 2.05
N LYS A 280 30.09 -18.21 1.50
CA LYS A 280 30.10 -19.67 1.40
C LYS A 280 30.10 -20.38 2.76
N ASP A 281 29.65 -19.69 3.80
CA ASP A 281 29.39 -20.27 5.11
C ASP A 281 27.94 -20.77 5.15
N TYR A 282 27.73 -21.92 4.50
CA TYR A 282 26.38 -22.46 4.30
C TYR A 282 25.73 -22.94 5.60
N ASP A 283 26.53 -23.45 6.54
CA ASP A 283 26.03 -23.91 7.83
C ASP A 283 25.43 -22.75 8.63
N GLU A 284 26.11 -21.60 8.66
CA GLU A 284 25.59 -20.40 9.32
C GLU A 284 24.42 -19.79 8.54
N ALA A 285 24.49 -19.75 7.20
CA ALA A 285 23.39 -19.25 6.37
C ALA A 285 22.08 -20.02 6.62
N ILE A 286 22.15 -21.35 6.82
CA ILE A 286 21.00 -22.19 7.15
C ILE A 286 20.31 -21.73 8.43
N ILE A 287 21.07 -21.38 9.48
CA ILE A 287 20.50 -20.93 10.76
C ILE A 287 19.65 -19.68 10.55
N TRP A 288 20.18 -18.70 9.81
CA TRP A 288 19.48 -17.43 9.59
C TRP A 288 18.28 -17.58 8.66
N PHE A 289 18.38 -18.37 7.59
CA PHE A 289 17.23 -18.65 6.74
C PHE A 289 16.16 -19.48 7.46
N PHE A 290 16.54 -20.39 8.35
CA PHE A 290 15.58 -21.12 9.19
C PHE A 290 14.82 -20.16 10.11
N ASN A 291 15.53 -19.28 10.82
CA ASN A 291 14.89 -18.29 11.69
C ASN A 291 13.95 -17.39 10.89
N ALA A 292 14.35 -16.95 9.69
CA ALA A 292 13.48 -16.18 8.80
C ALA A 292 12.20 -16.94 8.43
N ALA A 293 12.27 -18.24 8.16
CA ALA A 293 11.14 -19.05 7.71
C ALA A 293 10.18 -19.51 8.82
N TYR A 294 10.65 -19.64 10.07
CA TYR A 294 9.92 -20.34 11.13
C TYR A 294 9.83 -19.59 12.46
N GLU A 295 10.78 -18.70 12.78
CA GLU A 295 10.92 -18.12 14.13
C GLU A 295 10.67 -16.61 14.17
N CYS A 296 10.66 -15.92 13.02
CA CYS A 296 10.56 -14.47 12.95
C CYS A 296 9.39 -14.03 12.05
N GLU A 297 8.77 -12.91 12.43
CA GLU A 297 7.70 -12.29 11.65
C GLU A 297 8.26 -11.27 10.65
N SER A 298 7.58 -11.13 9.53
CA SER A 298 7.89 -10.12 8.51
C SER A 298 7.27 -8.77 8.87
N ILE A 299 8.05 -7.71 8.68
CA ILE A 299 7.57 -6.33 8.83
C ILE A 299 7.42 -5.59 7.49
N LEU A 300 8.07 -6.06 6.43
CA LEU A 300 8.11 -5.40 5.11
C LEU A 300 7.64 -6.30 3.96
N ASP A 301 8.28 -7.44 3.73
CA ASP A 301 7.99 -8.37 2.62
C ASP A 301 7.68 -9.77 3.18
N LEU A 302 6.40 -10.15 3.17
CA LEU A 302 5.92 -11.42 3.74
C LEU A 302 6.66 -12.63 3.17
N ARG A 303 7.11 -12.54 1.92
CA ARG A 303 7.84 -13.62 1.25
C ARG A 303 9.14 -13.97 1.96
N LYS A 304 9.74 -13.00 2.66
CA LYS A 304 10.93 -13.20 3.52
C LYS A 304 10.63 -13.92 4.84
N SER A 305 9.36 -14.16 5.17
CA SER A 305 8.93 -15.09 6.23
C SER A 305 8.35 -16.40 5.70
N LYS A 306 8.16 -16.51 4.38
CA LYS A 306 7.44 -17.59 3.71
C LYS A 306 8.35 -18.35 2.74
N GLU A 307 8.14 -18.20 1.44
CA GLU A 307 8.73 -19.04 0.42
C GLU A 307 10.21 -18.73 0.15
N LEU A 308 10.64 -17.47 0.24
CA LEU A 308 12.03 -17.08 -0.07
C LEU A 308 13.07 -17.74 0.85
N PRO A 309 12.95 -17.69 2.19
CA PRO A 309 13.92 -18.35 3.05
C PRO A 309 13.93 -19.88 2.88
N ARG A 310 12.79 -20.51 2.55
CA ARG A 310 12.72 -21.95 2.24
C ARG A 310 13.48 -22.29 0.96
N LEU A 311 13.32 -21.49 -0.09
CA LEU A 311 14.13 -21.63 -1.30
C LEU A 311 15.62 -21.37 -1.04
N ALA A 312 15.95 -20.45 -0.13
CA ALA A 312 17.32 -20.18 0.27
C ALA A 312 17.94 -21.34 1.08
N LEU A 313 17.18 -21.96 1.99
CA LEU A 313 17.55 -23.21 2.66
C LEU A 313 17.84 -24.31 1.64
N ALA A 314 16.96 -24.51 0.66
CA ALA A 314 17.18 -25.49 -0.40
C ALA A 314 18.48 -25.24 -1.18
N LYS A 315 18.81 -23.98 -1.49
CA LYS A 315 20.09 -23.62 -2.12
C LYS A 315 21.28 -23.99 -1.24
N CYS A 316 21.22 -23.72 0.06
CA CYS A 316 22.28 -24.07 1.00
C CYS A 316 22.49 -25.59 1.06
N TYR A 317 21.42 -26.37 1.21
CA TYR A 317 21.51 -27.84 1.27
C TYR A 317 22.03 -28.46 -0.03
N ARG A 318 21.65 -27.92 -1.20
CA ARG A 318 22.29 -28.33 -2.47
C ARG A 318 23.77 -28.02 -2.51
N ALA A 319 24.19 -26.85 -2.04
CA ALA A 319 25.61 -26.49 -2.00
C ALA A 319 26.42 -27.44 -1.11
N LEU A 320 25.79 -27.99 -0.07
CA LEU A 320 26.35 -29.01 0.82
C LEU A 320 26.22 -30.46 0.29
N GLY A 321 25.59 -30.67 -0.87
CA GLY A 321 25.39 -31.99 -1.47
C GLY A 321 24.25 -32.82 -0.88
N ASN A 322 23.32 -32.18 -0.15
CA ASN A 322 22.13 -32.83 0.40
C ASN A 322 20.89 -32.51 -0.45
N ASP A 323 20.74 -33.24 -1.56
CA ASP A 323 19.66 -33.03 -2.52
C ASP A 323 18.27 -33.42 -1.97
N GLU A 324 18.19 -34.39 -1.07
CA GLU A 324 16.93 -34.84 -0.46
C GLU A 324 16.34 -33.72 0.41
N GLN A 325 17.12 -33.19 1.34
CA GLN A 325 16.68 -32.07 2.20
C GLN A 325 16.37 -30.81 1.38
N ALA A 326 17.14 -30.54 0.32
CA ALA A 326 16.85 -29.41 -0.55
C ALA A 326 15.50 -29.56 -1.26
N ALA A 327 15.19 -30.75 -1.78
CA ALA A 327 13.91 -31.02 -2.44
C ALA A 327 12.73 -30.88 -1.46
N ASP A 328 12.91 -31.25 -0.19
CA ASP A 328 11.89 -31.09 0.84
C ASP A 328 11.52 -29.61 1.05
N TYR A 329 12.51 -28.73 1.21
CA TYR A 329 12.26 -27.28 1.36
C TYR A 329 11.69 -26.62 0.11
N GLU A 330 12.01 -27.11 -1.10
CA GLU A 330 11.37 -26.63 -2.33
C GLU A 330 9.91 -27.01 -2.41
N ARG A 331 9.56 -28.23 -1.97
CA ARG A 331 8.15 -28.63 -1.87
C ARG A 331 7.42 -27.76 -0.85
N GLU A 332 8.02 -27.52 0.30
CA GLU A 332 7.43 -26.66 1.33
C GLU A 332 7.24 -25.23 0.83
N ALA A 333 8.22 -24.65 0.15
CA ALA A 333 8.10 -23.33 -0.47
C ALA A 333 6.91 -23.27 -1.44
N ALA A 334 6.73 -24.30 -2.28
CA ALA A 334 5.62 -24.39 -3.22
C ALA A 334 4.25 -24.63 -2.56
N GLU A 335 4.20 -25.24 -1.37
CA GLU A 335 2.98 -25.40 -0.58
C GLU A 335 2.55 -24.07 0.05
N VAL A 336 3.51 -23.32 0.60
CA VAL A 336 3.25 -22.00 1.19
C VAL A 336 2.82 -20.99 0.14
N GLU A 337 3.39 -21.05 -1.08
CA GLU A 337 2.98 -20.19 -2.21
C GLU A 337 1.53 -20.49 -2.69
N LYS A 338 1.04 -21.72 -2.54
CA LYS A 338 -0.32 -22.13 -2.95
C LYS A 338 -1.39 -21.95 -1.87
N GLY A 339 -0.99 -21.64 -0.64
CA GLY A 339 -1.90 -21.36 0.48
C GLY A 339 -2.50 -19.95 0.47
N GLU A 340 -2.21 -19.18 -0.58
CA GLU A 340 -2.79 -17.87 -0.92
C GLU A 340 -3.79 -18.01 -2.07
#